data_AF-A0A9J7HVK8-F1
#
_entry.id   AF-A0A9J7HVK8-F1
#
_cell.length_a   1.000
_cell.length_b   1.000
_cell.length_c   1.000
_cell.angle_alpha   90.00
_cell.angle_beta   90.00
_cell.angle_gamma   90.00
#
_symmetry.space_group_name_H-M   'P 1'
#
loop_
_entity.id
_entity.type
_entity.pdbx_description
1 polymer ?
#
loop_
_entity_poly.entity_id
_entity_poly.type
_entity_poly.pdbx_seq_one_letter_code
_entity_poly.pdbx_strand_id
1 'polypeptide(L)'
;MPVDEEARLTRSCHIMYMWYLLALHGLKYSDWRRRDLPLPDDIPLLVKQQLLGAFTVKADAARSRRAMPPRLKDKLLCYILVMGLIIEKFKLNLNDIQMDLKIAQKKLLTLTRAIGCDVQSRKPDRSMGEIQKIAVLPIPFKLPDPSKAKGRKGGR
;
A
#
# COMPACT_ATOMS: atom_id res chain seq x y z
N MET A 1 -16.35 -6.20 18.08
CA MET A 1 -15.44 -7.22 17.51
C MET A 1 -16.27 -8.36 16.93
N PRO A 2 -15.80 -9.10 15.91
CA PRO A 2 -16.50 -10.27 15.38
C PRO A 2 -16.72 -11.32 16.48
N VAL A 3 -17.86 -12.00 16.46
CA VAL A 3 -18.24 -13.03 17.45
C VAL A 3 -17.47 -14.34 17.21
N ASP A 4 -17.07 -14.58 15.96
CA ASP A 4 -16.32 -15.76 15.53
C ASP A 4 -14.80 -15.63 15.80
N GLU A 5 -14.23 -16.65 16.43
CA GLU A 5 -12.85 -16.70 16.90
C GLU A 5 -11.83 -16.84 15.76
N GLU A 6 -12.15 -17.64 14.73
CA GLU A 6 -11.28 -17.80 13.57
C GLU A 6 -11.22 -16.54 12.72
N ALA A 7 -12.37 -15.89 12.51
CA ALA A 7 -12.45 -14.60 11.83
C ALA A 7 -11.70 -13.50 12.59
N ARG A 8 -11.69 -13.53 13.94
CA ARG A 8 -10.90 -12.63 14.78
C ARG A 8 -9.41 -12.85 14.57
N LEU A 9 -8.94 -14.09 14.68
CA LEU A 9 -7.53 -14.43 14.51
C LEU A 9 -7.03 -13.98 13.13
N THR A 10 -7.78 -14.33 12.09
CA THR A 10 -7.47 -13.99 10.71
C THR A 10 -7.34 -12.48 10.53
N ARG A 11 -8.29 -11.68 11.03
CA ARG A 11 -8.21 -10.21 10.94
C ARG A 11 -7.02 -9.65 11.70
N SER A 12 -6.73 -10.16 12.89
CA SER A 12 -5.56 -9.77 13.67
C SER A 12 -4.25 -10.04 12.91
N CYS A 13 -4.14 -11.20 12.24
CA CYS A 13 -2.99 -11.51 11.39
C CYS A 13 -2.85 -10.54 10.22
N HIS A 14 -3.94 -10.18 9.55
CA HIS A 14 -3.91 -9.19 8.46
C HIS A 14 -3.45 -7.82 8.95
N ILE A 15 -3.95 -7.37 10.10
CA ILE A 15 -3.57 -6.09 10.71
C ILE A 15 -2.09 -6.10 11.11
N MET A 16 -1.62 -7.18 11.76
CA MET A 16 -0.19 -7.31 12.10
C MET A 16 0.70 -7.30 10.86
N TYR A 17 0.30 -8.02 9.81
CA TYR A 17 1.06 -8.01 8.56
C TYR A 17 1.08 -6.63 7.90
N MET A 18 -0.05 -5.92 7.91
CA MET A 18 -0.12 -4.53 7.43
C MET A 18 0.81 -3.62 8.24
N TRP A 19 0.87 -3.78 9.56
CA TRP A 19 1.79 -3.04 10.42
C TRP A 19 3.26 -3.29 10.05
N TYR A 20 3.64 -4.54 9.76
CA TYR A 20 4.99 -4.84 9.29
C TYR A 20 5.33 -4.15 7.96
N LEU A 21 4.38 -4.09 7.03
CA LEU A 21 4.56 -3.37 5.76
C LEU A 21 4.69 -1.85 5.96
N LEU A 22 3.91 -1.29 6.90
CA LEU A 22 4.00 0.13 7.28
C LEU A 22 5.34 0.47 7.94
N ALA A 23 5.84 -0.40 8.81
CA ALA A 23 7.16 -0.26 9.43
C ALA A 23 8.26 -0.20 8.35
N LEU A 24 8.18 -1.07 7.34
CA LEU A 24 9.12 -1.05 6.22
C LEU A 24 8.98 0.21 5.34
N HIS A 25 7.75 0.67 5.11
CA HIS A 25 7.48 1.90 4.33
C HIS A 25 7.97 3.17 5.04
N GLY A 26 7.93 3.20 6.37
CA GLY A 26 8.35 4.33 7.21
C GLY A 26 9.87 4.55 7.27
N LEU A 27 10.68 3.61 6.78
CA LEU A 27 12.14 3.73 6.81
C LEU A 27 12.64 4.90 5.96
N LYS A 28 13.46 5.76 6.57
CA LYS A 28 14.07 6.91 5.92
C LYS A 28 15.31 6.50 5.13
N TYR A 29 15.75 7.36 4.21
CA TYR A 29 16.97 7.15 3.43
C TYR A 29 18.24 6.93 4.29
N SER A 30 18.28 7.51 5.49
CA SER A 30 19.35 7.27 6.48
C SER A 30 19.41 5.82 6.96
N ASP A 31 18.25 5.16 7.04
CA ASP A 31 18.12 3.83 7.64
C ASP A 31 18.60 2.75 6.69
N TRP A 32 18.41 2.97 5.38
CA TRP A 32 18.93 2.10 4.31
C TRP A 32 20.46 2.08 4.22
N ARG A 33 21.14 3.07 4.81
CA ARG A 33 22.61 3.13 4.84
C ARG A 33 23.21 2.37 6.03
N ARG A 34 22.39 2.01 7.03
CA ARG A 34 22.83 1.22 8.18
C ARG A 34 23.08 -0.23 7.77
N ARG A 35 23.98 -0.91 8.48
CA ARG A 35 24.27 -2.34 8.27
C ARG A 35 23.04 -3.19 8.60
N ASP A 36 22.37 -2.83 9.68
CA ASP A 36 21.14 -3.45 10.13
C ASP A 36 19.98 -2.47 9.94
N LEU A 37 18.90 -2.96 9.31
CA LEU A 37 17.69 -2.16 9.16
C LEU A 37 16.98 -2.02 10.51
N PRO A 38 16.62 -0.79 10.93
CA PRO A 38 15.92 -0.52 12.18
C PRO A 38 14.43 -0.89 12.02
N LEU A 39 14.17 -2.17 11.81
CA LEU A 39 12.83 -2.75 11.92
C LEU A 39 12.59 -3.11 13.38
N PRO A 40 11.36 -2.93 13.90
CA PRO A 40 11.02 -3.30 15.28
C PRO A 40 11.43 -4.73 15.62
N ASP A 41 11.91 -4.94 16.84
CA ASP A 41 12.37 -6.25 17.31
C ASP A 41 11.22 -7.25 17.49
N ASP A 42 9.98 -6.75 17.59
CA ASP A 42 8.75 -7.55 17.66
C ASP A 42 8.42 -8.29 16.36
N ILE A 43 9.14 -8.01 15.26
CA ILE A 43 8.93 -8.67 13.96
C ILE A 43 9.72 -9.98 13.92
N PRO A 44 9.06 -11.15 13.78
CA PRO A 44 9.74 -12.42 13.69
C PRO A 44 10.78 -12.44 12.57
N LEU A 45 11.95 -13.05 12.82
CA LEU A 45 13.07 -13.07 11.88
C LEU A 45 12.68 -13.62 10.50
N LEU A 46 11.83 -14.66 10.47
CA LEU A 46 11.32 -15.24 9.22
C LEU A 46 10.56 -14.21 8.38
N VAL A 47 9.66 -13.45 9.01
CA VAL A 47 8.88 -12.40 8.34
C VAL A 47 9.80 -11.27 7.88
N LYS A 48 10.77 -10.86 8.71
CA LYS A 48 11.79 -9.87 8.34
C LYS A 48 12.57 -10.29 7.10
N GLN A 49 13.03 -11.54 7.03
CA GLN A 49 13.73 -12.07 5.87
C GLN A 49 12.86 -12.09 4.61
N GLN A 50 11.59 -12.51 4.74
CA GLN A 50 10.65 -12.51 3.61
C GLN A 50 10.33 -11.10 3.10
N LEU A 51 10.06 -10.15 3.99
CA LEU A 51 9.81 -8.75 3.64
C LEU A 51 11.00 -8.16 2.89
N LEU A 52 12.21 -8.36 3.42
CA LEU A 52 13.43 -7.88 2.78
C LEU A 52 13.68 -8.60 1.45
N GLY A 53 13.38 -9.89 1.33
CA GLY A 53 13.50 -10.63 0.07
C GLY A 53 12.51 -10.14 -1.00
N ALA A 54 11.29 -9.79 -0.61
CA ALA A 54 10.21 -9.46 -1.55
C ALA A 54 10.22 -7.99 -2.02
N PHE A 55 10.70 -7.07 -1.16
CA PHE A 55 10.59 -5.62 -1.36
C PHE A 55 11.94 -4.88 -1.40
N THR A 56 13.07 -5.58 -1.22
CA THR A 56 14.40 -4.96 -1.28
C THR A 56 15.34 -5.76 -2.17
N VAL A 57 16.37 -5.10 -2.69
CA VAL A 57 17.46 -5.75 -3.42
C VAL A 57 18.76 -5.55 -2.65
N LYS A 58 19.66 -6.54 -2.75
CA LYS A 58 21.03 -6.38 -2.25
C LYS A 58 21.77 -5.46 -3.22
N ALA A 59 22.15 -4.28 -2.76
CA ALA A 59 22.84 -3.27 -3.57
C ALA A 59 24.35 -3.54 -3.66
N ASP A 60 24.92 -4.21 -2.67
CA ASP A 60 26.34 -4.53 -2.60
C ASP A 60 26.53 -5.89 -1.90
N ALA A 61 27.21 -6.82 -2.57
CA ALA A 61 27.53 -8.15 -2.05
C ALA A 61 28.54 -8.09 -0.89
N ALA A 62 29.44 -7.10 -0.89
CA ALA A 62 30.52 -6.99 0.10
C ALA A 62 30.06 -6.31 1.40
N ARG A 63 29.11 -5.36 1.33
CA ARG A 63 28.65 -4.58 2.51
C ARG A 63 27.27 -4.97 3.03
N SER A 64 26.64 -5.99 2.46
CA SER A 64 25.26 -6.43 2.79
C SER A 64 24.24 -5.27 2.79
N ARG A 65 24.50 -4.23 2.01
CA ARG A 65 23.64 -3.05 1.93
C ARG A 65 22.42 -3.38 1.09
N ARG A 66 21.24 -2.98 1.56
CA ARG A 66 19.98 -3.15 0.85
C ARG A 66 19.48 -1.82 0.32
N ALA A 67 18.87 -1.86 -0.84
CA ALA A 67 18.17 -0.72 -1.41
C ALA A 67 16.73 -1.12 -1.75
N MET A 68 15.83 -0.15 -1.73
CA MET A 68 14.45 -0.29 -2.20
C MET A 68 14.30 0.54 -3.49
N PRO A 69 14.37 -0.10 -4.68
CA PRO A 69 14.10 0.55 -5.94
C PRO A 69 12.68 1.13 -5.98
N PRO A 70 12.42 2.19 -6.77
CA PRO A 70 11.09 2.80 -6.89
C PRO A 70 9.99 1.79 -7.23
N ARG A 71 10.29 0.82 -8.10
CA ARG A 71 9.37 -0.27 -8.47
C ARG A 71 8.97 -1.14 -7.28
N LEU A 72 9.92 -1.46 -6.39
CA LEU A 72 9.62 -2.27 -5.20
C LEU A 72 8.90 -1.44 -4.13
N LYS A 73 9.15 -0.13 -4.07
CA LYS A 73 8.36 0.79 -3.24
C LYS A 73 6.90 0.85 -3.71
N ASP A 74 6.67 0.90 -5.01
CA ASP A 74 5.31 0.88 -5.57
C ASP A 74 4.62 -0.46 -5.31
N LYS A 75 5.37 -1.58 -5.44
CA LYS A 75 4.89 -2.91 -5.05
C LYS A 75 4.50 -2.95 -3.56
N LEU A 76 5.33 -2.43 -2.66
CA LEU A 76 5.03 -2.35 -1.23
C LEU A 76 3.74 -1.58 -0.95
N LEU A 77 3.58 -0.41 -1.60
CA LEU A 77 2.37 0.40 -1.48
C LEU A 77 1.13 -0.35 -1.98
N CYS A 78 1.23 -1.06 -3.10
CA CYS A 78 0.12 -1.89 -3.58
C CYS A 78 -0.28 -2.97 -2.57
N TYR A 79 0.68 -3.63 -1.94
CA TYR A 79 0.39 -4.63 -0.89
C TYR A 79 -0.32 -3.97 0.30
N ILE A 80 0.13 -2.80 0.76
CA ILE A 80 -0.54 -2.07 1.85
C ILE A 80 -1.98 -1.74 1.49
N LEU A 81 -2.23 -1.26 0.26
CA LEU A 81 -3.58 -0.95 -0.21
C LEU A 81 -4.48 -2.19 -0.26
N VAL A 82 -3.96 -3.33 -0.73
CA VAL A 82 -4.71 -4.59 -0.76
C VAL A 82 -5.02 -5.09 0.66
N MET A 83 -4.07 -5.00 1.59
CA MET A 83 -4.32 -5.36 2.99
C MET A 83 -5.39 -4.45 3.60
N GLY A 84 -5.33 -3.15 3.35
CA GLY A 84 -6.34 -2.19 3.78
C GLY A 84 -7.73 -2.51 3.20
N LEU A 85 -7.81 -2.88 1.92
CA LEU A 85 -9.06 -3.32 1.31
C LEU A 85 -9.63 -4.57 1.98
N ILE A 86 -8.81 -5.57 2.30
CA ILE A 86 -9.27 -6.80 2.95
C ILE A 86 -9.84 -6.49 4.34
N ILE A 87 -9.17 -5.61 5.11
CA ILE A 87 -9.59 -5.21 6.45
C ILE A 87 -10.91 -4.43 6.41
N GLU A 88 -11.05 -3.52 5.44
CA GLU A 88 -12.21 -2.63 5.26
C GLU A 88 -13.32 -3.22 4.35
N LYS A 89 -13.36 -4.56 4.19
CA LYS A 89 -14.37 -5.25 3.37
C LYS A 89 -14.51 -4.68 1.94
N PHE A 90 -13.37 -4.44 1.30
CA PHE A 90 -13.22 -3.97 -0.07
C PHE A 90 -13.77 -2.56 -0.36
N LYS A 91 -13.94 -1.74 0.68
CA LYS A 91 -14.30 -0.32 0.57
C LYS A 91 -13.34 0.52 1.40
N LEU A 92 -12.42 1.23 0.76
CA LEU A 92 -11.35 1.95 1.43
C LEU A 92 -11.45 3.46 1.16
N ASN A 93 -11.39 4.28 2.21
CA ASN A 93 -11.29 5.72 2.06
C ASN A 93 -9.85 6.10 1.70
N LEU A 94 -9.64 6.68 0.52
CA LEU A 94 -8.32 7.06 0.03
C LEU A 94 -7.76 8.29 0.75
N ASN A 95 -8.60 9.14 1.34
CA ASN A 95 -8.12 10.32 2.05
C ASN A 95 -7.39 9.93 3.34
N ASP A 96 -7.98 9.00 4.10
CA ASP A 96 -7.39 8.49 5.35
C ASP A 96 -6.03 7.81 5.07
N ILE A 97 -6.01 6.95 4.05
CA ILE A 97 -4.78 6.26 3.60
C ILE A 97 -3.74 7.23 3.05
N GLN A 98 -4.15 8.32 2.40
CA GLN A 98 -3.24 9.35 1.93
C GLN A 98 -2.52 10.04 3.09
N MET A 99 -3.26 10.33 4.17
CA MET A 99 -2.71 10.96 5.38
C MET A 99 -1.73 10.01 6.09
N ASP A 100 -2.08 8.74 6.22
CA ASP A 100 -1.25 7.73 6.89
C ASP A 100 0.04 7.44 6.12
N LEU A 101 -0.06 7.26 4.80
CA LEU A 101 1.10 6.92 3.95
C LEU A 101 1.91 8.14 3.52
N LYS A 102 1.40 9.36 3.71
CA LYS A 102 2.03 10.62 3.29
C LYS A 102 2.47 10.61 1.82
N ILE A 103 1.62 10.04 0.97
CA ILE A 103 1.86 9.92 -0.48
C ILE A 103 1.07 10.96 -1.26
N ALA A 104 1.61 11.36 -2.42
CA ALA A 104 0.89 12.26 -3.31
C ALA A 104 -0.41 11.61 -3.82
N GLN A 105 -1.51 12.35 -3.78
CA GLN A 105 -2.83 11.85 -4.19
C GLN A 105 -2.84 11.27 -5.62
N LYS A 106 -2.10 11.89 -6.55
CA LYS A 106 -1.97 11.39 -7.94
C LYS A 106 -1.35 9.99 -7.99
N LYS A 107 -0.35 9.74 -7.14
CA LYS A 107 0.32 8.44 -7.06
C LYS A 107 -0.61 7.40 -6.43
N LEU A 108 -1.29 7.75 -5.35
CA LEU A 108 -2.31 6.90 -4.72
C LEU A 108 -3.36 6.47 -5.73
N LEU A 109 -3.96 7.40 -6.47
CA LEU A 109 -4.96 7.11 -7.50
C LEU A 109 -4.43 6.19 -8.61
N THR A 110 -3.16 6.36 -9.00
CA THR A 110 -2.53 5.50 -10.01
C THR A 110 -2.38 4.08 -9.51
N LEU A 111 -1.94 3.89 -8.26
CA LEU A 111 -1.77 2.58 -7.64
C LEU A 111 -3.14 1.90 -7.40
N THR A 112 -4.12 2.64 -6.90
CA THR A 112 -5.49 2.14 -6.70
C THR A 112 -6.12 1.67 -8.00
N ARG A 113 -5.95 2.42 -9.09
CA ARG A 113 -6.41 1.98 -10.42
C ARG A 113 -5.62 0.79 -10.95
N ALA A 114 -4.31 0.72 -10.69
CA ALA A 114 -3.48 -0.42 -11.08
C ALA A 114 -3.91 -1.73 -10.40
N ILE A 115 -4.45 -1.63 -9.18
CA ILE A 115 -5.02 -2.77 -8.43
C ILE A 115 -6.40 -3.18 -9.00
N GLY A 116 -7.04 -2.36 -9.83
CA GLY A 116 -8.38 -2.62 -10.39
C GLY A 116 -9.53 -2.11 -9.52
N CYS A 117 -9.26 -1.23 -8.54
CA CYS A 117 -10.31 -0.56 -7.79
C CYS A 117 -10.94 0.59 -8.60
N ASP A 118 -12.25 0.72 -8.48
CA ASP A 118 -12.97 1.88 -8.94
C ASP A 118 -12.92 2.99 -7.88
N VAL A 119 -12.75 4.24 -8.31
CA VAL A 119 -12.60 5.38 -7.39
C VAL A 119 -13.81 6.28 -7.53
N GLN A 120 -14.67 6.23 -6.51
CA GLN A 120 -15.87 7.05 -6.42
C GLN A 120 -15.56 8.32 -5.63
N SER A 121 -15.82 9.48 -6.22
CA SER A 121 -15.74 10.76 -5.50
C SER A 121 -17.09 11.04 -4.87
N ARG A 122 -17.16 11.03 -3.53
CA ARG A 122 -18.36 11.40 -2.78
C ARG A 122 -18.20 12.83 -2.28
N LYS A 123 -19.11 13.71 -2.70
CA LYS A 123 -19.24 15.04 -2.10
C LYS A 123 -19.93 14.88 -0.74
N PRO A 124 -19.42 15.50 0.34
CA PRO A 124 -20.09 15.46 1.63
C PRO A 124 -21.43 16.23 1.57
N ASP A 125 -22.46 15.68 2.23
CA ASP A 125 -23.81 16.27 2.30
C ASP A 125 -23.86 17.61 3.05
N ARG A 126 -22.82 17.94 3.83
CA ARG A 126 -22.68 19.21 4.53
C ARG A 126 -21.54 20.00 3.92
N SER A 127 -21.85 21.24 3.55
CA SER A 127 -21.10 22.23 2.76
C SER A 127 -19.70 22.64 3.24
N MET A 128 -19.05 21.86 4.11
CA MET A 128 -17.74 22.16 4.74
C MET A 128 -16.79 20.95 4.77
N GLY A 129 -17.06 19.87 4.04
CA GLY A 129 -16.17 18.70 4.00
C GLY A 129 -15.32 18.62 2.73
N GLU A 130 -14.08 18.14 2.86
CA GLU A 130 -13.27 17.74 1.70
C GLU A 130 -13.93 16.60 0.91
N ILE A 131 -13.75 16.60 -0.42
CA ILE A 131 -14.24 15.53 -1.28
C ILE A 131 -13.60 14.21 -0.86
N GLN A 132 -14.43 13.26 -0.39
CA GLN A 132 -13.97 11.93 -0.01
C GLN A 132 -13.84 11.07 -1.26
N LYS A 133 -12.66 10.47 -1.44
CA LYS A 133 -12.44 9.51 -2.53
C LYS A 133 -12.49 8.11 -1.95
N ILE A 134 -13.51 7.35 -2.32
CA ILE A 134 -13.71 5.98 -1.86
C ILE A 134 -13.26 5.04 -2.97
N ALA A 135 -12.30 4.18 -2.65
CA ALA A 135 -11.92 3.06 -3.50
C ALA A 135 -12.80 1.85 -3.19
N VAL A 136 -13.46 1.31 -4.21
CA VAL A 136 -14.27 0.10 -4.10
C VAL A 136 -13.71 -0.92 -5.09
N LEU A 137 -13.60 -2.18 -4.68
CA LEU A 137 -13.27 -3.26 -5.61
C LEU A 137 -14.58 -3.78 -6.26
N PRO A 138 -14.87 -3.45 -7.52
CA PRO A 138 -16.10 -3.91 -8.15
C PRO A 138 -16.02 -5.40 -8.51
N ILE A 139 -17.16 -6.07 -8.46
CA ILE A 139 -17.37 -7.41 -9.03
C ILE A 139 -18.27 -7.22 -10.26
N PRO A 140 -17.90 -7.71 -11.46
CA PRO A 140 -16.68 -8.45 -11.81
C PRO A 140 -15.43 -7.57 -11.85
N PHE A 141 -14.28 -8.18 -11.52
CA PHE A 141 -12.98 -7.50 -11.49
C PHE A 141 -12.59 -6.97 -12.88
N LYS A 142 -12.38 -5.66 -13.00
CA LYS A 142 -11.95 -5.02 -14.24
C LYS A 142 -10.47 -4.70 -14.15
N LEU A 143 -9.64 -5.40 -14.91
CA LEU A 143 -8.26 -4.98 -15.06
C LEU A 143 -8.21 -3.65 -15.84
N PRO A 144 -7.35 -2.71 -15.41
CA PRO A 144 -7.12 -1.49 -16.18
C PRO A 144 -6.46 -1.85 -17.51
N ASP A 145 -7.13 -1.53 -18.63
CA ASP A 145 -6.55 -1.71 -19.97
C ASP A 145 -5.31 -0.82 -20.14
N PRO A 146 -4.11 -1.41 -20.39
CA PRO A 146 -2.89 -0.64 -20.60
C PRO A 146 -2.95 0.23 -21.88
N SER A 147 -3.89 -0.07 -22.79
CA SER A 147 -4.16 0.66 -24.03
C SER A 147 -4.67 2.10 -23.80
N LYS A 148 -5.46 2.36 -22.74
CA LYS A 148 -6.08 3.68 -22.54
C LYS A 148 -5.14 4.76 -22.00
N ALA A 149 -3.94 4.39 -21.52
CA ALA A 149 -2.97 5.36 -20.99
C ALA A 149 -2.25 6.20 -22.06
N LYS A 150 -2.37 5.83 -23.35
CA LYS A 150 -1.66 6.49 -24.46
C LYS A 150 -2.49 7.52 -25.26
N GLY A 151 -3.76 7.74 -24.90
CA GLY A 151 -4.72 8.49 -25.73
C GLY A 151 -4.89 9.99 -25.44
N ARG A 152 -3.90 10.70 -24.87
CA ARG A 152 -4.06 12.14 -24.59
C ARG A 152 -2.78 12.97 -24.87
N LYS A 153 -2.32 12.91 -26.12
CA LYS A 153 -1.53 13.97 -26.76
C LYS A 153 -1.98 14.06 -28.22
N GLY A 154 -2.74 15.09 -28.53
CA GLY A 154 -3.25 15.37 -29.87
C GLY A 154 -4.47 16.27 -29.77
N GLY A 155 -4.26 17.58 -29.81
CA GLY A 155 -5.34 18.56 -29.76
C GLY A 155 -4.80 19.98 -29.72
N ARG A 156 -4.35 20.43 -30.89
CA ARG A 156 -4.16 21.80 -31.41
C ARG A 156 -3.71 22.90 -30.43
#